data_AF-A0A969NPG8-F1
#
_entry.id   AF-A0A969NPG8-F1
#
_cell.length_a   1.000
_cell.length_b   1.000
_cell.length_c   1.000
_cell.angle_alpha   90.00
_cell.angle_beta   90.00
_cell.angle_gamma   90.00
#
_symmetry.space_group_name_H-M   'P 1'
#
loop_
_entity.id
_entity.type
_entity.pdbx_description
1 polymer ?
#
loop_
_entity_poly.entity_id
_entity_poly.type
_entity_poly.pdbx_seq_one_letter_code
_entity_poly.pdbx_strand_id
1 'polypeptide(L)'
;MMLGCGRSDRYLALQEEQIINILDSVPVFVITDREGLPLSRSLNAVENEQPQQLNAPSSVIDIFLSSQEAQAFMARLPIQASSEMINNLQITVVSLGEIYQQLLRSLNQQIELFSPFSPIITK
;
A
#
# COMPACT_ATOMS: atom_id res chain seq x y z
N MET A 1 21.41 14.45 -52.73
CA MET A 1 21.72 14.74 -51.31
C MET A 1 20.40 14.53 -50.54
N MET A 2 20.33 13.50 -49.69
CA MET A 2 19.13 13.09 -48.94
C MET A 2 18.89 14.01 -47.73
N LEU A 3 17.63 14.32 -47.44
CA LEU A 3 17.17 14.83 -46.14
C LEU A 3 16.11 13.86 -45.61
N GLY A 4 16.46 13.13 -44.56
CA GLY A 4 15.62 12.10 -43.95
C GLY A 4 14.54 12.67 -43.04
N CYS A 5 13.33 12.09 -43.12
CA CYS A 5 12.29 12.29 -42.11
C CYS A 5 12.75 11.72 -40.76
N GLY A 6 12.74 12.56 -39.73
CA GLY A 6 12.82 12.12 -38.35
C GLY A 6 11.61 11.25 -38.02
N ARG A 7 11.84 9.98 -37.69
CA ARG A 7 10.85 9.14 -37.03
C ARG A 7 10.72 9.66 -35.61
N SER A 8 9.63 10.37 -35.32
CA SER A 8 9.21 10.58 -33.94
C SER A 8 8.76 9.22 -33.42
N ASP A 9 9.61 8.55 -32.64
CA ASP A 9 9.20 7.36 -31.91
C ASP A 9 8.03 7.77 -30.98
N ARG A 10 6.81 7.44 -31.39
CA ARG A 10 5.63 7.53 -30.53
C ARG A 10 5.85 6.50 -29.42
N TYR A 11 6.29 6.94 -28.26
CA TYR A 11 6.23 6.13 -27.06
C TYR A 11 4.76 5.84 -26.78
N LEU A 12 4.36 4.58 -26.97
CA LEU A 12 3.06 4.11 -26.53
C LEU A 12 3.14 3.98 -25.02
N ALA A 13 2.55 4.94 -24.30
CA ALA A 13 2.32 4.79 -22.88
C ALA A 13 1.49 3.51 -22.65
N LEU A 14 1.84 2.75 -21.62
CA LEU A 14 1.07 1.56 -21.24
C LEU A 14 -0.36 1.99 -20.90
N GLN A 15 -1.32 1.21 -21.39
CA GLN A 15 -2.71 1.37 -20.98
C GLN A 15 -2.88 0.92 -19.52
N GLU A 16 -3.88 1.46 -18.82
CA GLU A 16 -4.10 1.16 -17.41
C GLU A 16 -4.24 -0.34 -17.13
N GLU A 17 -4.96 -1.07 -17.98
CA GLU A 17 -5.07 -2.53 -17.90
C GLU A 17 -3.71 -3.23 -18.02
N GLN A 18 -2.80 -2.71 -18.84
CA GLN A 18 -1.45 -3.27 -18.98
C GLN A 18 -0.61 -3.00 -17.72
N ILE A 19 -0.79 -1.83 -17.09
CA ILE A 19 -0.13 -1.49 -15.82
C ILE A 19 -0.62 -2.45 -14.73
N ILE A 20 -1.94 -2.63 -14.60
CA ILE A 20 -2.54 -3.54 -13.60
C ILE A 20 -2.00 -4.96 -13.78
N ASN A 21 -2.01 -5.50 -15.01
CA ASN A 21 -1.50 -6.86 -15.27
C ASN A 21 -0.02 -7.04 -14.88
N ILE A 22 0.80 -5.99 -15.03
CA ILE A 22 2.20 -6.02 -14.58
C ILE A 22 2.26 -6.04 -13.05
N LEU A 23 1.45 -5.20 -12.40
CA LEU A 23 1.41 -5.11 -10.94
C LEU A 23 0.79 -6.34 -10.27
N ASP A 24 -0.09 -7.07 -10.96
CA ASP A 24 -0.70 -8.32 -10.46
C ASP A 24 0.35 -9.41 -10.20
N SER A 25 1.50 -9.33 -10.87
CA SER A 25 2.62 -10.25 -10.68
C SER A 25 3.41 -9.99 -9.38
N VAL A 26 3.18 -8.86 -8.71
CA VAL A 26 3.90 -8.47 -7.49
C VAL A 26 3.03 -8.77 -6.27
N PRO A 27 3.37 -9.79 -5.46
CA PRO A 27 2.66 -10.04 -4.22
C PRO A 27 3.02 -8.98 -3.18
N VAL A 28 2.02 -8.54 -2.44
CA VAL A 28 2.19 -7.69 -1.26
C VAL A 28 1.48 -8.32 -0.07
N PHE A 29 2.00 -8.04 1.12
CA PHE A 29 1.57 -8.65 2.36
C PHE A 29 0.91 -7.59 3.22
N VAL A 30 -0.32 -7.85 3.64
CA VAL A 30 -1.13 -6.96 4.46
C VAL A 30 -1.55 -7.71 5.71
N ILE A 31 -1.56 -7.02 6.84
CA ILE A 31 -2.04 -7.61 8.10
C ILE A 31 -3.54 -7.34 8.17
N THR A 32 -4.33 -8.41 8.26
CA THR A 32 -5.79 -8.35 8.31
C THR A 32 -6.31 -9.11 9.53
N ASP A 33 -7.57 -8.90 9.89
CA ASP A 33 -8.27 -9.84 10.76
C ASP A 33 -8.65 -11.14 10.01
N ARG A 34 -9.41 -12.01 10.69
CA ARG A 34 -9.90 -13.30 10.14
C ARG A 34 -10.94 -13.14 9.02
N GLU A 35 -11.59 -11.99 8.93
CA GLU A 35 -12.55 -11.68 7.86
C GLU A 35 -11.84 -11.06 6.64
N GLY A 36 -10.54 -10.77 6.75
CA GLY A 36 -9.74 -10.16 5.70
C GLY A 36 -9.75 -8.63 5.73
N LEU A 37 -10.29 -8.02 6.80
CA LEU A 37 -10.27 -6.56 6.94
C LEU A 37 -8.86 -6.08 7.33
N PRO A 38 -8.28 -5.13 6.60
CA PRO A 38 -6.92 -4.65 6.88
C PRO A 38 -6.86 -3.89 8.19
N LEU A 39 -5.77 -4.11 8.93
CA LEU A 39 -5.46 -3.35 10.13
C LEU A 39 -5.06 -1.92 9.74
N SER A 40 -5.88 -0.94 10.09
CA SER A 40 -5.60 0.47 9.87
C SER A 40 -5.16 1.19 11.14
N ARG A 41 -4.31 2.19 10.99
CA ARG A 41 -3.73 2.99 12.08
C ARG A 41 -4.15 4.44 11.89
N SER A 42 -4.73 5.05 12.92
CA SER A 42 -5.04 6.48 12.85
C SER A 42 -3.78 7.33 12.97
N LEU A 43 -3.62 8.29 12.06
CA LEU A 43 -2.50 9.24 12.07
C LEU A 43 -2.66 10.37 13.10
N ASN A 44 -3.85 10.50 13.71
CA ASN A 44 -4.16 11.56 14.68
C ASN A 44 -3.65 11.26 16.10
N ALA A 45 -3.01 10.11 16.34
CA ALA A 45 -2.56 9.67 17.67
C ALA A 45 -1.16 10.19 18.08
N VAL A 46 -0.55 11.11 17.32
CA VAL A 46 0.70 11.77 17.72
C VAL A 46 0.34 13.02 18.53
N GLU A 47 0.29 12.90 19.86
CA GLU A 47 -0.22 13.93 20.79
C GLU A 47 0.62 15.22 20.89
N ASN A 48 1.65 15.45 20.07
CA ASN A 48 2.51 16.64 20.23
C ASN A 48 3.09 17.14 18.91
N GLU A 49 2.29 17.44 17.90
CA GLU A 49 2.76 18.26 16.76
C GLU A 49 1.59 18.96 16.06
N GLN A 50 1.85 20.20 15.64
CA GLN A 50 0.94 21.25 15.18
C GLN A 50 -0.18 20.83 14.20
N PRO A 51 -1.28 21.60 14.11
CA PRO A 51 -2.39 21.33 13.19
C PRO A 51 -1.90 21.53 11.75
N GLN A 52 -1.44 20.46 11.11
CA GLN A 52 -0.98 20.52 9.73
C GLN A 52 -1.73 19.50 8.88
N GLN A 53 -2.51 20.11 7.98
CA GLN A 53 -3.15 19.57 6.77
C GLN A 53 -4.53 18.95 6.98
N LEU A 54 -5.56 19.80 6.77
CA LEU A 54 -6.99 19.46 6.63
C LEU A 54 -7.30 18.41 5.52
N ASN A 55 -6.29 17.84 4.86
CA ASN A 55 -6.43 16.91 3.74
C ASN A 55 -5.60 15.61 3.93
N ALA A 56 -4.95 15.41 5.08
CA ALA A 56 -4.25 14.15 5.35
C ALA A 56 -5.27 13.04 5.70
N PRO A 57 -5.06 11.79 5.25
CA PRO A 57 -5.94 10.68 5.59
C PRO A 57 -5.97 10.50 7.12
N SER A 58 -7.16 10.31 7.68
CA SER A 58 -7.33 10.09 9.13
C SER A 58 -6.83 8.71 9.59
N SER A 59 -6.61 7.80 8.65
CA SER A 59 -6.20 6.41 8.89
C SER A 59 -5.39 5.87 7.71
N VAL A 60 -4.37 5.06 8.02
CA VAL A 60 -3.50 4.41 7.03
C VAL A 60 -3.39 2.91 7.24
N ILE A 61 -3.22 2.16 6.15
CA ILE A 61 -2.96 0.72 6.18
C ILE A 61 -1.50 0.47 5.80
N ASP A 62 -0.76 -0.28 6.61
CA ASP A 62 0.62 -0.65 6.26
C ASP A 62 0.64 -1.85 5.31
N ILE A 63 1.41 -1.72 4.22
CA ILE A 63 1.66 -2.78 3.24
C ILE A 63 3.14 -3.14 3.26
N PHE A 64 3.43 -4.43 3.25
CA PHE A 64 4.78 -4.97 3.22
C PHE A 64 5.07 -5.64 1.88
N LEU A 65 6.26 -5.42 1.33
CA LEU A 65 6.72 -6.12 0.12
C LEU A 65 7.29 -7.52 0.44
N SER A 66 7.55 -7.79 1.73
CA SER A 66 8.12 -9.05 2.20
C SER A 66 7.26 -9.67 3.31
N SER A 67 7.03 -10.98 3.19
CA SER A 67 6.37 -11.75 4.24
C SER A 67 7.16 -11.70 5.56
N GLN A 68 8.48 -11.67 5.50
CA GLN A 68 9.34 -11.60 6.68
C GLN A 68 9.16 -10.28 7.43
N GLU A 69 9.01 -9.17 6.70
CA GLU A 69 8.78 -7.86 7.29
C GLU A 69 7.39 -7.78 7.94
N ALA A 70 6.37 -8.28 7.27
CA ALA A 70 5.02 -8.40 7.84
C ALA A 70 5.01 -9.26 9.12
N GLN A 71 5.72 -10.39 9.12
CA GLN A 71 5.87 -11.25 10.31
C GLN A 71 6.60 -10.52 11.45
N ALA A 72 7.70 -9.83 11.13
CA ALA A 72 8.45 -9.07 12.11
C ALA A 72 7.63 -7.92 12.71
N PHE A 73 6.79 -7.27 11.91
CA PHE A 73 5.88 -6.24 12.39
C PHE A 73 4.82 -6.83 13.32
N MET A 74 4.16 -7.93 12.93
CA MET A 74 3.19 -8.63 13.79
C MET A 74 3.79 -9.02 15.15
N ALA A 75 5.02 -9.52 15.16
CA ALA A 75 5.71 -9.91 16.39
C ALA A 75 6.05 -8.72 17.32
N ARG A 76 6.05 -7.49 16.79
CA ARG A 76 6.35 -6.27 17.54
C ARG A 76 5.09 -5.52 17.99
N LEU A 77 3.90 -6.01 17.64
CA LEU A 77 2.65 -5.38 18.08
C LEU A 77 2.58 -5.37 19.62
N PRO A 78 2.23 -4.23 20.22
CA PRO A 78 2.27 -4.09 21.67
C PRO A 78 1.27 -5.06 22.32
N ILE A 79 1.74 -5.83 23.29
CA ILE A 79 0.95 -6.80 24.09
C ILE A 79 -0.27 -6.14 24.76
N GLN A 80 -0.27 -4.81 24.87
CA GLN A 80 -1.34 -3.99 25.45
C GLN A 80 -2.53 -3.78 24.51
N ALA A 81 -2.39 -4.02 23.20
CA ALA A 81 -3.57 -4.18 22.35
C ALA A 81 -4.29 -5.44 22.82
N SER A 82 -5.60 -5.34 23.02
CA SER A 82 -6.45 -6.41 23.55
C SER A 82 -6.02 -7.76 22.97
N SER A 83 -5.59 -8.71 23.80
CA SER A 83 -4.99 -9.98 23.33
C SER A 83 -5.86 -10.66 22.26
N GLU A 84 -7.19 -10.55 22.38
CA GLU A 84 -8.16 -11.04 21.42
C GLU A 84 -8.05 -10.41 20.02
N MET A 85 -7.77 -9.11 19.92
CA MET A 85 -7.56 -8.43 18.64
C MET A 85 -6.30 -8.96 17.95
N ILE A 86 -5.18 -9.06 18.67
CA ILE A 86 -3.91 -9.58 18.12
C ILE A 86 -4.06 -11.05 17.69
N ASN A 87 -4.77 -11.87 18.48
CA ASN A 87 -4.98 -13.29 18.19
C ASN A 87 -5.85 -13.55 16.94
N ASN A 88 -6.52 -12.52 16.43
CA ASN A 88 -7.32 -12.59 15.23
C ASN A 88 -6.58 -12.03 14.00
N LEU A 89 -5.36 -11.51 14.16
CA LEU A 89 -4.56 -11.00 13.05
C LEU A 89 -3.87 -12.11 12.28
N GLN A 90 -3.82 -11.96 10.97
CA GLN A 90 -3.14 -12.84 10.03
C GLN A 90 -2.50 -12.03 8.91
N ILE A 91 -1.52 -12.64 8.23
CA ILE A 91 -0.92 -12.06 7.02
C ILE A 91 -1.72 -12.56 5.82
N THR A 92 -2.33 -11.63 5.09
CA THR A 92 -3.02 -11.90 3.84
C THR A 92 -2.17 -11.40 2.68
N VAL A 93 -2.08 -12.21 1.63
CA VAL A 93 -1.37 -11.86 0.40
C VAL A 93 -2.37 -11.30 -0.59
N VAL A 94 -2.10 -10.11 -1.09
CA VAL A 94 -2.87 -9.46 -2.16
C VAL A 94 -1.91 -9.03 -3.26
N SER A 95 -2.44 -8.71 -4.43
CA SER A 95 -1.59 -8.22 -5.52
C SER A 95 -1.40 -6.70 -5.45
N LEU A 96 -0.26 -6.21 -5.93
CA LEU A 96 -0.03 -4.77 -6.05
C LEU A 96 -1.02 -4.12 -7.04
N GLY A 97 -1.49 -4.87 -8.04
CA GLY A 97 -2.51 -4.39 -8.98
C GLY A 97 -3.85 -4.12 -8.31
N GLU A 98 -4.31 -5.00 -7.41
CA GLU A 98 -5.52 -4.77 -6.60
C GLU A 98 -5.40 -3.52 -5.71
N ILE A 99 -4.25 -3.33 -5.06
CA ILE A 99 -3.98 -2.13 -4.25
C ILE A 99 -4.01 -0.87 -5.12
N TYR A 100 -3.40 -0.93 -6.30
CA TYR A 100 -3.40 0.18 -7.25
C TYR A 100 -4.82 0.53 -7.73
N GLN A 101 -5.62 -0.46 -8.11
CA GLN A 101 -7.03 -0.25 -8.46
C GLN A 101 -7.84 0.34 -7.30
N GLN A 102 -7.60 -0.14 -6.08
CA GLN A 102 -8.26 0.40 -4.88
C GLN A 102 -7.90 1.86 -4.65
N LEU A 103 -6.63 2.23 -4.83
CA LEU A 103 -6.18 3.62 -4.74
C LEU A 103 -6.83 4.49 -5.81
N LEU A 104 -6.90 4.05 -7.07
CA LEU A 104 -7.57 4.80 -8.14
C LEU A 104 -9.05 5.05 -7.84
N ARG A 105 -9.76 4.05 -7.30
CA ARG A 105 -11.15 4.21 -6.83
C ARG A 105 -11.24 5.18 -5.66
N SER A 106 -10.29 5.10 -4.74
CA SER A 106 -10.19 5.95 -3.55
C SER A 106 -9.78 7.38 -3.88
N LEU A 107 -9.11 7.68 -4.98
CA LEU A 107 -8.87 9.08 -5.37
C LEU A 107 -10.17 9.84 -5.68
N ASN A 108 -11.28 9.11 -5.91
CA ASN A 108 -12.60 9.69 -6.13
C ASN A 108 -13.47 9.74 -4.84
N GLN A 109 -12.98 9.26 -3.70
CA GLN A 109 -13.73 9.16 -2.43
C GLN A 109 -12.80 9.37 -1.21
N GLN A 110 -13.24 9.94 -0.09
CA GLN A 110 -12.36 10.13 1.08
C GLN A 110 -12.10 8.81 1.83
N ILE A 111 -11.35 7.87 1.24
CA ILE A 111 -11.07 6.52 1.76
C ILE A 111 -9.67 6.47 2.40
N GLU A 112 -9.48 5.56 3.37
CA GLU A 112 -8.20 5.22 3.99
C GLU A 112 -7.07 5.04 2.96
N LEU A 113 -5.91 5.62 3.24
CA LEU A 113 -4.77 5.58 2.33
C LEU A 113 -3.77 4.51 2.75
N PHE A 114 -3.24 3.76 1.79
CA PHE A 114 -2.15 2.82 2.05
C PHE A 114 -0.84 3.58 2.29
N SER A 115 -0.08 3.16 3.31
CA SER A 115 1.23 3.71 3.68
C SER A 115 2.27 3.44 2.58
N PRO A 116 3.21 4.36 2.31
CA PRO A 116 4.26 4.14 1.32
C PRO A 116 5.10 2.92 1.69
N PHE A 117 5.27 2.01 0.72
CA PHE A 117 5.97 0.73 0.82
C PHE A 117 7.28 0.83 1.61
N SER A 118 7.51 -0.12 2.53
CA SER A 118 8.80 -0.26 3.22
C SER A 118 9.76 -1.09 2.33
N PRO A 119 10.81 -0.49 1.74
CA PRO A 119 11.75 -1.22 0.91
C PRO A 119 12.73 -2.03 1.76
N ILE A 120 13.09 -3.24 1.30
CA ILE A 120 14.17 -4.03 1.88
C ILE A 120 15.50 -3.37 1.47
N ILE A 121 16.16 -2.67 2.40
CA ILE A 121 17.53 -2.20 2.18
C ILE A 121 18.49 -3.24 2.77
N THR A 122 18.86 -4.24 1.97
CA THR A 122 19.95 -5.16 2.33
C THR A 122 21.26 -4.38 2.24
N LYS A 123 22.00 -4.29 3.35
CA LYS A 123 23.39 -3.81 3.39
C LYS A 123 24.37 -4.91 3.02
#